data_AF-Q4UIP1-F1
#
_entry.id   AF-Q4UIP1-F1
#
_cell.length_a   1.000
_cell.length_b   1.000
_cell.length_c   1.000
_cell.angle_alpha   90.00
_cell.angle_beta   90.00
_cell.angle_gamma   90.00
#
_symmetry.space_group_name_H-M   'P 1'
#
loop_
_entity.id
_entity.type
_entity.pdbx_description
1 polymer ?
#
loop_
_entity_poly.entity_id
_entity_poly.type
_entity_poly.pdbx_seq_one_letter_code
_entity_poly.pdbx_strand_id
1 'polypeptide(L)'
;MSAPAETEQGQASYCPVGCMPAEDDRGNCTFLMSAYILAGLAMMLNIRLSYSSAPYALIRFKLPENLFSVFVRRMASSLELWCLPSMLLGNIIEICLKLYYQIQGYTEDDNSEWGKHNGNLVLSSGNYPDKLTQPRHEKFNTIIIPSIVTQWLNFLTYVILLIVYLVGDDQGHLTTFYWTIAISGVVFGINMTLVYASDFNYVPVYIAGENSFPAVTSAIHYLTTLMFGNRRKWNSDFIVVCVDIVVAIIISFVAAIVWTIAYLVYVDGPTAGNLKHIFTYKFSANPKATMISPFLMIVVGMGLVYAIYPGIAPGMIVPFYLIDKIEMVLLIATIFPPVIVAALRKTAKTAGHWSHYQSPMCKWGADEEDKESKWTNTGNNYNGGANHAANAQDAYFWHAFDILIVLKITLAVIFIYSLHYRDSSLSRAIVNQPKMSTALTIVFYMCHECLLALGFPGLVGANGGGDMVLIPQYIGALFMIFLAFYSEGYIIEYKSHDPAHWPTDGMTWWNAFSYRCKNSIEITNKIFKSGFDNYSGNFVKII
;
A
#
# COMPACT_ATOMS: atom_id res chain seq x y z
N MET A 1 -30.05 23.24 54.39
CA MET A 1 -30.44 22.21 53.40
C MET A 1 -30.19 22.78 52.02
N SER A 2 -28.95 22.64 51.53
CA SER A 2 -28.57 22.94 50.16
C SER A 2 -28.35 21.60 49.47
N ALA A 3 -29.13 21.36 48.41
CA ALA A 3 -29.11 20.16 47.59
C ALA A 3 -27.73 19.95 46.93
N PRO A 4 -27.35 18.70 46.60
CA PRO A 4 -26.04 18.36 46.06
C PRO A 4 -25.94 18.63 44.55
N ALA A 5 -24.69 18.68 44.09
CA ALA A 5 -24.24 18.96 42.73
C ALA A 5 -24.74 17.96 41.68
N GLU A 6 -25.13 18.48 40.52
CA GLU A 6 -25.24 17.72 39.27
C GLU A 6 -23.85 17.58 38.63
N THR A 7 -23.47 16.32 38.38
CA THR A 7 -22.40 15.87 37.50
C THR A 7 -22.84 15.85 36.03
N GLU A 8 -21.85 15.82 35.12
CA GLU A 8 -21.92 15.62 33.64
C GLU A 8 -22.06 16.93 32.82
N GLN A 9 -21.19 17.27 31.86
CA GLN A 9 -20.72 16.46 30.72
C GLN A 9 -19.22 16.73 30.41
N GLY A 10 -18.52 15.65 30.02
CA GLY A 10 -17.09 15.66 29.70
C GLY A 10 -16.73 16.57 28.52
N GLN A 11 -15.70 17.40 28.73
CA GLN A 11 -15.10 18.23 27.69
C GLN A 11 -14.54 17.34 26.57
N ALA A 12 -15.11 17.45 25.37
CA ALA A 12 -14.54 16.86 24.16
C ALA A 12 -13.19 17.52 23.84
N SER A 13 -12.17 16.70 23.64
CA SER A 13 -10.78 17.09 23.34
C SER A 13 -10.71 18.02 22.13
N TYR A 14 -9.96 19.12 22.23
CA TYR A 14 -9.70 20.07 21.14
C TYR A 14 -8.38 19.73 20.44
N CYS A 15 -8.28 20.04 19.14
CA CYS A 15 -6.99 19.95 18.43
C CYS A 15 -5.99 20.95 19.04
N PRO A 16 -4.73 20.55 19.32
CA PRO A 16 -3.72 21.49 19.80
C PRO A 16 -3.52 22.63 18.80
N VAL A 17 -3.28 23.83 19.34
CA VAL A 17 -3.21 25.12 18.64
C VAL A 17 -2.39 25.02 17.35
N GLY A 18 -3.02 25.32 16.20
CA GLY A 18 -2.37 25.35 14.88
C GLY A 18 -2.91 24.37 13.83
N CYS A 19 -3.83 23.46 14.19
CA CYS A 19 -4.48 22.58 13.21
C CYS A 19 -5.51 23.37 12.39
N MET A 20 -5.25 23.56 11.10
CA MET A 20 -6.21 24.12 10.14
C MET A 20 -7.11 23.00 9.56
N PRO A 21 -8.31 23.34 9.06
CA PRO A 21 -9.14 22.43 8.26
C PRO A 21 -8.34 21.69 7.18
N ALA A 22 -8.74 20.46 6.82
CA ALA A 22 -8.10 19.71 5.73
C ALA A 22 -8.08 20.52 4.41
N GLU A 23 -9.05 21.43 4.26
CA GLU A 23 -9.21 22.41 3.19
C GLU A 23 -8.13 23.49 3.14
N ASP A 24 -7.83 24.11 4.29
CA ASP A 24 -6.94 25.27 4.38
C ASP A 24 -5.46 24.86 4.25
N ASP A 25 -5.13 23.61 4.57
CA ASP A 25 -3.74 23.14 4.64
C ASP A 25 -3.40 22.01 3.64
N ARG A 26 -4.38 21.55 2.84
CA ARG A 26 -4.29 20.54 1.76
C ARG A 26 -3.13 19.52 1.90
N GLY A 27 -3.07 18.81 3.03
CA GLY A 27 -2.01 17.82 3.28
C GLY A 27 -0.95 18.16 4.32
N ASN A 28 -1.04 19.32 4.98
CA ASN A 28 0.00 19.78 5.93
C ASN A 28 -0.43 19.78 7.40
N CYS A 29 -1.64 19.31 7.70
CA CYS A 29 -2.04 19.10 9.08
C CYS A 29 -1.09 18.06 9.70
N THR A 30 -0.21 18.50 10.60
CA THR A 30 0.83 17.64 11.19
C THR A 30 0.22 16.45 11.93
N PHE A 31 -0.96 16.66 12.52
CA PHE A 31 -1.71 15.61 13.18
C PHE A 31 -2.18 14.54 12.19
N LEU A 32 -2.79 14.97 11.08
CA LEU A 32 -3.28 14.06 10.04
C LEU A 32 -2.12 13.36 9.33
N MET A 33 -1.03 14.08 9.02
CA MET A 33 0.20 13.46 8.50
C MET A 33 0.71 12.36 9.42
N SER A 34 0.77 12.61 10.73
CA SER A 34 1.19 11.60 11.71
C SER A 34 0.25 10.40 11.72
N ALA A 35 -1.06 10.62 11.62
CA ALA A 35 -2.05 9.55 11.52
C ALA A 35 -1.83 8.67 10.28
N TYR A 36 -1.59 9.26 9.10
CA TYR A 36 -1.33 8.51 7.87
C TYR A 36 0.01 7.78 7.86
N ILE A 37 1.09 8.37 8.40
CA ILE A 37 2.38 7.67 8.53
C ILE A 37 2.22 6.46 9.44
N LEU A 38 1.59 6.63 10.61
CA LEU A 38 1.39 5.56 11.58
C LEU A 38 0.44 4.48 11.04
N ALA A 39 -0.61 4.87 10.33
CA ALA A 39 -1.50 3.94 9.64
C ALA A 39 -0.75 3.09 8.61
N GLY A 40 0.10 3.70 7.78
CA GLY A 40 0.93 2.99 6.81
C GLY A 40 1.95 2.06 7.49
N LEU A 41 2.65 2.56 8.52
CA LEU A 41 3.60 1.78 9.31
C LEU A 41 2.94 0.56 9.97
N ALA A 42 1.69 0.72 10.45
CA ALA A 42 0.94 -0.35 11.09
C ALA A 42 0.38 -1.41 10.11
N MET A 43 0.33 -1.10 8.82
CA MET A 43 -0.40 -1.92 7.84
C MET A 43 0.44 -3.11 7.33
N MET A 44 1.73 -2.93 7.04
CA MET A 44 2.59 -4.01 6.54
C MET A 44 3.04 -5.02 7.62
N LEU A 45 2.74 -4.75 8.89
CA LEU A 45 3.07 -5.61 10.03
C LEU A 45 2.52 -7.05 9.87
N ASN A 46 1.29 -7.22 9.37
CA ASN A 46 0.64 -8.53 9.23
C ASN A 46 1.41 -9.48 8.30
N ILE A 47 1.85 -8.97 7.14
CA ILE A 47 2.57 -9.78 6.15
C ILE A 47 3.92 -10.22 6.71
N ARG A 48 4.71 -9.30 7.26
CA ARG A 48 6.03 -9.61 7.83
C ARG A 48 5.94 -10.52 9.05
N LEU A 49 4.91 -10.36 9.88
CA LEU A 49 4.70 -11.22 11.03
C LEU A 49 4.39 -12.65 10.60
N SER A 50 3.66 -12.86 9.50
CA SER A 50 3.46 -14.19 8.92
C SER A 50 4.78 -14.84 8.49
N TYR A 51 5.70 -14.07 7.87
CA TYR A 51 7.01 -14.56 7.44
C TYR A 51 7.99 -14.79 8.60
N SER A 52 8.08 -13.85 9.55
CA SER A 52 8.98 -13.93 10.73
C SER A 52 8.56 -15.01 11.72
N SER A 53 7.24 -15.22 11.91
CA SER A 53 6.71 -16.21 12.85
C SER A 53 6.64 -17.64 12.30
N ALA A 54 6.66 -17.82 10.97
CA ALA A 54 6.47 -19.13 10.35
C ALA A 54 7.52 -20.21 10.68
N PRO A 55 8.83 -19.93 10.82
CA PRO A 55 9.81 -20.94 11.24
C PRO A 55 9.51 -21.48 12.64
N TYR A 56 8.98 -20.61 13.49
CA TYR A 56 8.74 -20.88 14.91
C TYR A 56 7.37 -21.48 15.17
N ALA A 57 6.37 -21.10 14.38
CA ALA A 57 5.09 -21.78 14.32
C ALA A 57 5.31 -23.29 14.09
N LEU A 58 6.21 -23.69 13.19
CA LEU A 58 6.47 -25.12 12.94
C LEU A 58 7.16 -25.84 14.09
N ILE A 59 8.14 -25.20 14.74
CA ILE A 59 8.78 -25.76 15.95
C ILE A 59 7.74 -25.92 17.07
N ARG A 60 6.81 -24.98 17.18
CA ARG A 60 5.71 -25.02 18.16
C ARG A 60 4.64 -26.06 17.82
N PHE A 61 4.28 -26.18 16.54
CA PHE A 61 3.27 -27.10 16.02
C PHE A 61 3.85 -28.49 15.67
N LYS A 62 5.14 -28.74 15.96
CA LYS A 62 5.87 -30.00 15.70
C LYS A 62 5.76 -30.50 14.26
N LEU A 63 5.79 -29.57 13.30
CA LEU A 63 5.72 -29.87 11.89
C LEU A 63 7.13 -30.19 11.34
N PRO A 64 7.28 -31.19 10.44
CA PRO A 64 8.59 -31.59 9.99
C PRO A 64 9.25 -30.49 9.13
N GLU A 65 10.56 -30.28 9.34
CA GLU A 65 11.30 -29.12 8.81
C GLU A 65 11.31 -29.03 7.28
N ASN A 66 11.14 -30.17 6.59
CA ASN A 66 11.02 -30.24 5.13
C ASN A 66 9.77 -29.53 4.57
N LEU A 67 8.77 -29.24 5.42
CA LEU A 67 7.53 -28.55 5.04
C LEU A 67 7.55 -27.05 5.36
N PHE A 68 8.69 -26.52 5.84
CA PHE A 68 8.79 -25.12 6.25
C PHE A 68 8.49 -24.13 5.14
N SER A 69 9.15 -24.30 3.99
CA SER A 69 8.95 -23.42 2.84
C SER A 69 7.51 -23.46 2.32
N VAL A 70 6.85 -24.63 2.41
CA VAL A 70 5.45 -24.82 2.01
C VAL A 70 4.52 -24.10 2.97
N PHE A 71 4.73 -24.24 4.28
CA PHE A 71 3.91 -23.58 5.30
C PHE A 71 3.98 -22.06 5.21
N VAL A 72 5.19 -21.48 5.20
CA VAL A 72 5.41 -20.02 5.10
C VAL A 72 4.66 -19.45 3.90
N ARG A 73 4.84 -20.10 2.75
CA ARG A 73 4.23 -19.70 1.49
C ARG A 73 2.71 -19.79 1.56
N ARG A 74 2.17 -20.87 2.13
CA ARG A 74 0.73 -21.05 2.32
C ARG A 74 0.10 -19.94 3.16
N MET A 75 0.76 -19.54 4.24
CA MET A 75 0.26 -18.49 5.14
C MET A 75 0.25 -17.13 4.46
N ALA A 76 1.35 -16.77 3.78
CA ALA A 76 1.45 -15.51 3.07
C ALA A 76 0.45 -15.41 1.91
N SER A 77 0.36 -16.45 1.07
CA SER A 77 -0.59 -16.48 -0.05
C SER A 77 -2.05 -16.46 0.41
N SER A 78 -2.36 -17.03 1.59
CA SER A 78 -3.71 -16.95 2.17
C SER A 78 -4.08 -15.52 2.55
N LEU A 79 -3.17 -14.80 3.23
CA LEU A 79 -3.38 -13.40 3.59
C LEU A 79 -3.60 -12.53 2.35
N GLU A 80 -2.76 -12.69 1.32
CA GLU A 80 -2.88 -11.96 0.06
C GLU A 80 -4.21 -12.27 -0.65
N LEU A 81 -4.61 -13.54 -0.72
CA LEU A 81 -5.84 -13.95 -1.37
C LEU A 81 -7.09 -13.35 -0.70
N TRP A 82 -7.15 -13.34 0.64
CA TRP A 82 -8.30 -12.77 1.37
C TRP A 82 -8.31 -11.24 1.38
N CYS A 83 -7.20 -10.60 1.06
CA CYS A 83 -7.16 -9.16 0.85
C CYS A 83 -8.05 -8.75 -0.34
N LEU A 84 -8.07 -9.50 -1.46
CA LEU A 84 -8.77 -9.09 -2.69
C LEU A 84 -10.27 -8.85 -2.54
N PRO A 85 -11.08 -9.78 -1.99
CA PRO A 85 -12.52 -9.55 -1.84
C PRO A 85 -12.81 -8.35 -0.93
N SER A 86 -11.94 -8.14 0.06
CA SER A 86 -12.07 -7.08 1.04
C SER A 86 -11.71 -5.70 0.44
N MET A 87 -10.68 -5.63 -0.42
CA MET A 87 -10.36 -4.45 -1.22
C MET A 87 -11.49 -4.13 -2.21
N LEU A 88 -12.06 -5.16 -2.85
CA LEU A 88 -13.20 -4.99 -3.77
C LEU A 88 -14.39 -4.37 -3.02
N LEU A 89 -14.69 -4.86 -1.82
CA LEU A 89 -15.76 -4.31 -0.98
C LEU A 89 -15.51 -2.83 -0.64
N GLY A 90 -14.29 -2.46 -0.23
CA GLY A 90 -13.95 -1.05 0.04
C GLY A 90 -14.07 -0.15 -1.21
N ASN A 91 -13.66 -0.65 -2.38
CA ASN A 91 -13.84 0.05 -3.65
C ASN A 91 -15.32 0.25 -4.00
N ILE A 92 -16.16 -0.76 -3.79
CA ILE A 92 -17.61 -0.67 -4.01
C ILE A 92 -18.22 0.38 -3.09
N ILE A 93 -17.86 0.39 -1.80
CA ILE A 93 -18.37 1.38 -0.83
C ILE A 93 -18.08 2.80 -1.30
N GLU A 94 -16.84 3.07 -1.73
CA GLU A 94 -16.47 4.40 -2.24
C GLU A 94 -17.23 4.79 -3.51
N ILE A 95 -17.28 3.88 -4.49
CA ILE A 95 -17.98 4.14 -5.76
C ILE A 95 -19.47 4.38 -5.50
N CYS A 96 -20.09 3.62 -4.60
CA CYS A 96 -21.48 3.82 -4.18
C CYS A 96 -21.68 5.20 -3.54
N LEU A 97 -20.78 5.65 -2.67
CA LEU A 97 -20.85 6.99 -2.06
C LEU A 97 -20.72 8.09 -3.13
N LYS A 98 -19.79 7.94 -4.07
CA LYS A 98 -19.60 8.88 -5.19
C LYS A 98 -20.81 8.93 -6.12
N LEU A 99 -21.38 7.77 -6.44
CA LEU A 99 -22.60 7.66 -7.25
C LEU A 99 -23.80 8.28 -6.54
N TYR A 100 -23.90 8.09 -5.22
CA TYR A 100 -24.91 8.74 -4.39
C TYR A 100 -24.79 10.27 -4.48
N TYR A 101 -23.57 10.82 -4.39
CA TYR A 101 -23.36 12.25 -4.59
C TYR A 101 -23.79 12.75 -5.98
N GLN A 102 -23.52 11.96 -7.02
CA GLN A 102 -23.94 12.30 -8.38
C GLN A 102 -25.47 12.28 -8.54
N ILE A 103 -26.16 11.29 -7.97
CA ILE A 103 -27.62 11.15 -8.03
C ILE A 103 -28.33 12.29 -7.28
N GLN A 104 -27.79 12.69 -6.13
CA GLN A 104 -28.34 13.79 -5.32
C GLN A 104 -28.01 15.18 -5.88
N GLY A 105 -27.24 15.25 -6.97
CA GLY A 105 -26.94 16.52 -7.65
C GLY A 105 -26.07 17.47 -6.83
N TYR A 106 -25.19 16.94 -5.97
CA TYR A 106 -24.21 17.77 -5.27
C TYR A 106 -23.27 18.44 -6.28
N THR A 107 -23.09 19.75 -6.15
CA THR A 107 -22.18 20.53 -6.98
C THR A 107 -20.91 20.83 -6.21
N GLU A 108 -19.81 21.05 -6.93
CA GLU A 108 -18.59 21.55 -6.31
C GLU A 108 -18.81 23.02 -5.96
N ASP A 109 -18.29 23.47 -4.80
CA ASP A 109 -18.31 24.88 -4.45
C ASP A 109 -17.35 25.66 -5.36
N ASP A 110 -17.93 26.47 -6.25
CA ASP A 110 -17.23 27.36 -7.19
C ASP A 110 -17.19 28.83 -6.68
N ASN A 111 -17.63 29.10 -5.45
CA ASN A 111 -17.65 30.48 -4.92
C ASN A 111 -16.25 30.95 -4.47
N SER A 112 -15.62 31.77 -5.31
CA SER A 112 -14.33 32.43 -5.06
C SER A 112 -14.33 33.41 -3.86
N GLU A 113 -15.49 33.87 -3.40
CA GLU A 113 -15.60 34.85 -2.30
C GLU A 113 -15.11 34.32 -0.95
N TRP A 114 -15.15 33.01 -0.73
CA TRP A 114 -14.79 32.42 0.58
C TRP A 114 -13.44 31.75 0.62
N GLY A 115 -12.68 31.70 -0.50
CA GLY A 115 -11.24 31.41 -0.59
C GLY A 115 -10.69 30.15 0.11
N LYS A 116 -11.54 29.34 0.75
CA LYS A 116 -11.19 28.30 1.73
C LYS A 116 -12.01 27.03 1.59
N HIS A 117 -12.98 27.00 0.67
CA HIS A 117 -13.88 25.85 0.45
C HIS A 117 -13.85 25.30 -0.98
N ASN A 118 -12.99 25.87 -1.85
CA ASN A 118 -12.81 25.47 -3.24
C ASN A 118 -12.55 23.96 -3.36
N GLY A 119 -13.47 23.24 -4.01
CA GLY A 119 -13.35 21.81 -4.28
C GLY A 119 -14.27 20.87 -3.48
N ASN A 120 -14.92 21.37 -2.43
CA ASN A 120 -15.87 20.56 -1.65
C ASN A 120 -17.22 20.42 -2.34
N LEU A 121 -17.94 19.35 -2.02
CA LEU A 121 -19.33 19.18 -2.43
C LEU A 121 -20.28 19.99 -1.55
N VAL A 122 -21.22 20.68 -2.19
CA VAL A 122 -22.30 21.46 -1.57
C VAL A 122 -23.66 21.06 -2.15
N LEU A 123 -24.72 21.17 -1.34
CA LEU A 123 -26.08 21.15 -1.87
C LEU A 123 -26.36 22.43 -2.66
N SER A 124 -27.09 22.30 -3.76
CA SER A 124 -27.58 23.43 -4.58
C SER A 124 -28.54 24.36 -3.82
N SER A 125 -29.18 23.91 -2.73
CA SER A 125 -30.18 24.66 -1.94
C SER A 125 -29.85 24.62 -0.44
N GLY A 126 -29.87 25.77 0.26
CA GLY A 126 -29.57 25.87 1.70
C GLY A 126 -28.68 27.07 2.11
N ASN A 127 -28.52 27.29 3.43
CA ASN A 127 -27.59 28.26 4.01
C ASN A 127 -26.18 27.67 4.18
N TYR A 128 -25.14 28.51 4.20
CA TYR A 128 -23.75 28.11 3.94
C TYR A 128 -22.92 27.43 5.07
N PRO A 129 -23.45 27.08 6.27
CA PRO A 129 -22.85 25.95 7.00
C PRO A 129 -23.53 24.63 6.61
N ASP A 130 -24.86 24.61 6.45
CA ASP A 130 -25.64 23.37 6.26
C ASP A 130 -25.33 22.68 4.93
N LYS A 131 -24.98 23.45 3.89
CA LYS A 131 -24.64 22.94 2.55
C LYS A 131 -23.43 22.01 2.51
N LEU A 132 -22.42 22.24 3.35
CA LEU A 132 -21.21 21.39 3.42
C LEU A 132 -21.33 20.26 4.45
N THR A 133 -22.19 20.45 5.45
CA THR A 133 -22.34 19.53 6.58
C THR A 133 -22.90 18.19 6.14
N GLN A 134 -23.93 18.18 5.29
CA GLN A 134 -24.55 16.94 4.80
C GLN A 134 -23.59 16.00 4.04
N PRO A 135 -22.87 16.43 2.97
CA PRO A 135 -21.98 15.52 2.25
C PRO A 135 -20.80 15.05 3.12
N ARG A 136 -20.33 15.88 4.05
CA ARG A 136 -19.28 15.49 5.01
C ARG A 136 -19.77 14.45 6.01
N HIS A 137 -21.01 14.55 6.51
CA HIS A 137 -21.60 13.54 7.39
C HIS A 137 -21.79 12.19 6.67
N GLU A 138 -22.20 12.21 5.41
CA GLU A 138 -22.30 10.97 4.62
C GLU A 138 -20.93 10.30 4.46
N LYS A 139 -19.89 11.08 4.12
CA LYS A 139 -18.52 10.55 4.05
C LYS A 139 -18.02 10.07 5.42
N PHE A 140 -18.34 10.79 6.49
CA PHE A 140 -17.99 10.40 7.85
C PHE A 140 -18.59 9.04 8.22
N ASN A 141 -19.88 8.85 7.98
CA ASN A 141 -20.58 7.62 8.33
C ASN A 141 -20.18 6.43 7.44
N THR A 142 -19.96 6.66 6.14
CA THR A 142 -19.71 5.59 5.18
C THR A 142 -18.24 5.19 5.04
N ILE A 143 -17.30 6.13 5.23
CA ILE A 143 -15.86 5.88 5.02
C ILE A 143 -15.07 5.99 6.33
N ILE A 144 -15.27 7.07 7.08
CA ILE A 144 -14.42 7.38 8.24
C ILE A 144 -14.73 6.48 9.44
N ILE A 145 -16.00 6.30 9.80
CA ILE A 145 -16.38 5.39 10.89
C ILE A 145 -15.90 3.96 10.60
N PRO A 146 -16.17 3.37 9.42
CA PRO A 146 -15.61 2.06 9.08
C PRO A 146 -14.08 2.03 9.12
N SER A 147 -13.39 3.10 8.69
CA SER A 147 -11.92 3.19 8.77
C SER A 147 -11.41 3.17 10.22
N ILE A 148 -12.07 3.87 11.14
CA ILE A 148 -11.72 3.82 12.56
C ILE A 148 -11.93 2.39 13.10
N VAL A 149 -13.07 1.78 12.78
CA VAL A 149 -13.36 0.39 13.21
C VAL A 149 -12.32 -0.57 12.67
N THR A 150 -11.92 -0.49 11.40
CA THR A 150 -10.93 -1.40 10.83
C THR A 150 -9.52 -1.18 11.38
N GLN A 151 -9.15 0.03 11.79
CA GLN A 151 -7.88 0.27 12.51
C GLN A 151 -7.88 -0.39 13.90
N TRP A 152 -8.98 -0.31 14.64
CA TRP A 152 -9.12 -1.03 15.91
C TRP A 152 -9.19 -2.55 15.73
N LEU A 153 -9.83 -3.04 14.67
CA LEU A 153 -9.80 -4.46 14.32
C LEU A 153 -8.38 -4.92 13.97
N ASN A 154 -7.57 -4.10 13.28
CA ASN A 154 -6.18 -4.42 12.99
C ASN A 154 -5.36 -4.57 14.29
N PHE A 155 -5.54 -3.67 15.26
CA PHE A 155 -4.97 -3.84 16.60
C PHE A 155 -5.43 -5.13 17.28
N LEU A 156 -6.75 -5.40 17.26
CA LEU A 156 -7.32 -6.61 17.87
C LEU A 156 -6.78 -7.89 17.22
N THR A 157 -6.55 -7.91 15.91
CA THR A 157 -5.97 -9.07 15.23
C THR A 157 -4.57 -9.41 15.74
N TYR A 158 -3.73 -8.41 16.06
CA TYR A 158 -2.42 -8.66 16.67
C TYR A 158 -2.52 -9.20 18.10
N VAL A 159 -3.48 -8.71 18.88
CA VAL A 159 -3.74 -9.22 20.25
C VAL A 159 -4.22 -10.66 20.20
N ILE A 160 -5.15 -11.00 19.30
CA ILE A 160 -5.62 -12.37 19.09
C ILE A 160 -4.46 -13.25 18.65
N LEU A 161 -3.60 -12.78 17.75
CA LEU A 161 -2.45 -13.54 17.28
C LEU A 161 -1.45 -13.80 18.41
N LEU A 162 -1.21 -12.83 19.30
CA LEU A 162 -0.43 -13.04 20.52
C LEU A 162 -1.06 -14.10 21.45
N ILE A 163 -2.38 -14.04 21.66
CA ILE A 163 -3.09 -15.02 22.49
C ILE A 163 -2.99 -16.41 21.86
N VAL A 164 -3.23 -16.56 20.56
CA VAL A 164 -3.12 -17.84 19.86
C VAL A 164 -1.68 -18.37 19.90
N TYR A 165 -0.69 -17.48 19.93
CA TYR A 165 0.72 -17.86 20.04
C TYR A 165 1.12 -18.30 21.45
N LEU A 166 0.60 -17.63 22.49
CA LEU A 166 0.88 -17.94 23.90
C LEU A 166 0.02 -19.09 24.44
N VAL A 167 -1.23 -19.21 23.97
CA VAL A 167 -2.23 -20.18 24.40
C VAL A 167 -2.28 -21.33 23.43
N GLY A 168 -1.51 -22.35 23.77
CA GLY A 168 -1.52 -23.65 23.12
C GLY A 168 -0.50 -24.46 23.89
N ASP A 169 -0.89 -25.60 24.44
CA ASP A 169 0.02 -26.53 25.10
C ASP A 169 1.03 -27.11 24.07
N ASP A 170 1.69 -28.22 24.35
CA ASP A 170 2.68 -28.90 23.50
C ASP A 170 2.32 -29.21 22.03
N GLN A 171 1.11 -28.89 21.56
CA GLN A 171 0.64 -29.13 20.18
C GLN A 171 0.15 -27.89 19.42
N GLY A 172 -0.24 -26.79 20.10
CA GLY A 172 -0.74 -25.55 19.48
C GLY A 172 -1.95 -25.69 18.52
N HIS A 173 -2.85 -24.70 18.47
CA HIS A 173 -3.99 -24.74 17.54
C HIS A 173 -3.65 -24.14 16.17
N LEU A 174 -2.98 -24.93 15.33
CA LEU A 174 -2.59 -24.57 13.96
C LEU A 174 -3.75 -24.03 13.11
N THR A 175 -4.93 -24.63 13.23
CA THR A 175 -6.15 -24.20 12.52
C THR A 175 -6.60 -22.81 12.94
N THR A 176 -6.54 -22.49 14.24
CA THR A 176 -6.91 -21.17 14.77
C THR A 176 -5.91 -20.09 14.35
N PHE A 177 -4.62 -20.44 14.31
CA PHE A 177 -3.57 -19.56 13.79
C PHE A 177 -3.82 -19.21 12.31
N TYR A 178 -4.15 -20.20 11.49
CA TYR A 178 -4.48 -20.01 10.08
C TYR A 178 -5.71 -19.10 9.88
N TRP A 179 -6.81 -19.37 10.59
CA TRP A 179 -8.01 -18.53 10.50
C TRP A 179 -7.78 -17.10 10.99
N THR A 180 -6.96 -16.90 12.01
CA THR A 180 -6.59 -15.56 12.49
C THR A 180 -5.86 -14.78 11.40
N ILE A 181 -4.93 -15.42 10.69
CA ILE A 181 -4.20 -14.79 9.59
C ILE A 181 -5.11 -14.53 8.38
N ALA A 182 -6.03 -15.44 8.04
CA ALA A 182 -7.01 -15.21 6.99
C ALA A 182 -7.92 -14.00 7.30
N ILE A 183 -8.44 -13.91 8.54
CA ILE A 183 -9.25 -12.76 8.99
C ILE A 183 -8.42 -11.47 8.97
N SER A 184 -7.15 -11.52 9.36
CA SER A 184 -6.26 -10.35 9.29
C SER A 184 -6.08 -9.84 7.85
N GLY A 185 -6.06 -10.73 6.85
CA GLY A 185 -6.01 -10.35 5.43
C GLY A 185 -7.26 -9.59 4.97
N VAL A 186 -8.44 -9.98 5.45
CA VAL A 186 -9.71 -9.27 5.18
C VAL A 186 -9.71 -7.88 5.84
N VAL A 187 -9.28 -7.79 7.10
CA VAL A 187 -9.18 -6.50 7.81
C VAL A 187 -8.18 -5.59 7.11
N PHE A 188 -7.04 -6.14 6.68
CA PHE A 188 -6.00 -5.42 5.95
C PHE A 188 -6.52 -4.79 4.65
N GLY A 189 -7.19 -5.55 3.78
CA GLY A 189 -7.62 -5.00 2.48
C GLY A 189 -8.73 -3.95 2.57
N ILE A 190 -9.68 -4.09 3.51
CA ILE A 190 -10.67 -3.03 3.77
C ILE A 190 -9.99 -1.80 4.37
N ASN A 191 -9.06 -1.98 5.33
CA ASN A 191 -8.36 -0.84 5.94
C ASN A 191 -7.56 -0.05 4.90
N MET A 192 -6.82 -0.73 4.02
CA MET A 192 -6.04 -0.09 2.95
C MET A 192 -6.92 0.79 2.06
N THR A 193 -8.06 0.25 1.61
CA THR A 193 -8.96 0.98 0.71
C THR A 193 -9.64 2.15 1.39
N LEU A 194 -10.11 1.99 2.64
CA LEU A 194 -10.76 3.07 3.39
C LEU A 194 -9.79 4.21 3.76
N VAL A 195 -8.52 3.89 4.06
CA VAL A 195 -7.49 4.91 4.30
C VAL A 195 -7.22 5.72 3.04
N TYR A 196 -7.16 5.10 1.86
CA TYR A 196 -7.01 5.84 0.60
C TYR A 196 -8.27 6.67 0.26
N ALA A 197 -9.45 6.15 0.57
CA ALA A 197 -10.74 6.83 0.39
C ALA A 197 -10.93 8.06 1.29
N SER A 198 -10.32 8.04 2.48
CA SER A 198 -10.51 9.08 3.51
C SER A 198 -9.99 10.44 3.05
N ASP A 199 -8.73 10.53 2.60
CA ASP A 199 -8.16 11.73 1.99
C ASP A 199 -6.96 11.36 1.12
N PHE A 200 -7.11 11.57 -0.20
CA PHE A 200 -6.05 11.28 -1.15
C PHE A 200 -4.84 12.18 -0.96
N ASN A 201 -5.01 13.36 -0.35
CA ASN A 201 -3.91 14.29 -0.16
C ASN A 201 -2.83 13.58 0.63
N TYR A 202 -3.13 12.83 1.68
CA TYR A 202 -2.10 12.24 2.54
C TYR A 202 -1.55 10.90 2.02
N VAL A 203 -1.98 10.42 0.85
CA VAL A 203 -1.49 9.16 0.23
C VAL A 203 0.03 9.09 0.09
N PRO A 204 0.77 10.13 -0.36
CA PRO A 204 2.24 10.05 -0.44
C PRO A 204 2.90 9.84 0.93
N VAL A 205 2.30 10.42 1.97
CA VAL A 205 2.78 10.35 3.36
C VAL A 205 2.48 8.97 3.95
N TYR A 206 1.32 8.42 3.62
CA TYR A 206 0.93 7.05 3.94
C TYR A 206 1.87 6.01 3.31
N ILE A 207 2.15 6.13 2.00
CA ILE A 207 3.04 5.21 1.26
C ILE A 207 4.46 5.29 1.83
N ALA A 208 4.93 6.47 2.25
CA ALA A 208 6.19 6.60 2.95
C ALA A 208 6.21 5.84 4.28
N GLY A 209 5.13 5.88 5.06
CA GLY A 209 4.97 5.08 6.27
C GLY A 209 5.00 3.57 6.00
N GLU A 210 4.24 3.12 4.99
CA GLU A 210 4.17 1.72 4.55
C GLU A 210 5.55 1.16 4.18
N ASN A 211 6.33 1.89 3.39
CA ASN A 211 7.65 1.45 2.92
C ASN A 211 8.79 1.67 3.91
N SER A 212 8.55 2.42 4.99
CA SER A 212 9.50 2.59 6.10
C SER A 212 9.48 1.41 7.07
N PHE A 213 8.39 0.65 7.09
CA PHE A 213 8.16 -0.45 8.03
C PHE A 213 9.27 -1.53 8.01
N PRO A 214 9.74 -2.01 6.84
CA PRO A 214 10.87 -2.93 6.76
C PRO A 214 12.15 -2.47 7.48
N ALA A 215 12.49 -1.19 7.34
CA ALA A 215 13.67 -0.62 7.99
C ALA A 215 13.49 -0.56 9.51
N VAL A 216 12.31 -0.14 9.98
CA VAL A 216 11.98 -0.07 11.41
C VAL A 216 12.06 -1.44 12.07
N THR A 217 11.45 -2.46 11.46
CA THR A 217 11.50 -3.82 12.00
C THR A 217 12.89 -4.43 11.95
N SER A 218 13.67 -4.16 10.90
CA SER A 218 15.07 -4.60 10.84
C SER A 218 15.93 -3.97 11.95
N ALA A 219 15.68 -2.70 12.28
CA ALA A 219 16.31 -2.03 13.41
C ALA A 219 15.90 -2.65 14.76
N ILE A 220 14.61 -2.99 14.94
CA ILE A 220 14.12 -3.67 16.14
C ILE A 220 14.78 -5.05 16.29
N HIS A 221 14.84 -5.85 15.23
CA HIS A 221 15.51 -7.16 15.24
C HIS A 221 16.99 -7.05 15.63
N TYR A 222 17.69 -6.05 15.09
CA TYR A 222 19.07 -5.78 15.44
C TYR A 222 19.22 -5.48 16.94
N LEU A 223 18.37 -4.61 17.50
CA LEU A 223 18.37 -4.28 18.92
C LEU A 223 18.03 -5.51 19.80
N THR A 224 17.03 -6.30 19.42
CA THR A 224 16.64 -7.51 20.14
C THR A 224 17.77 -8.54 20.15
N THR A 225 18.48 -8.68 19.03
CA THR A 225 19.64 -9.58 18.93
C THR A 225 20.82 -9.11 19.78
N LEU A 226 21.05 -7.79 19.89
CA LEU A 226 22.07 -7.26 20.80
C LEU A 226 21.75 -7.52 22.28
N MET A 227 20.48 -7.39 22.68
CA MET A 227 20.05 -7.59 24.06
C MET A 227 19.96 -9.07 24.46
N PHE A 228 19.45 -9.92 23.56
CA PHE A 228 19.09 -11.32 23.85
C PHE A 228 19.84 -12.35 23.00
N GLY A 229 20.86 -11.96 22.23
CA GLY A 229 21.57 -12.85 21.31
C GLY A 229 22.41 -13.96 21.95
N ASN A 230 22.55 -13.98 23.28
CA ASN A 230 23.29 -15.04 23.96
C ASN A 230 22.44 -16.32 24.09
N ARG A 231 22.50 -17.17 23.05
CA ARG A 231 21.79 -18.46 22.94
C ARG A 231 22.02 -19.45 24.10
N ARG A 232 23.09 -19.29 24.89
CA ARG A 232 23.34 -20.16 26.06
C ARG A 232 22.46 -19.82 27.27
N LYS A 233 21.93 -18.60 27.36
CA LYS A 233 21.13 -18.14 28.50
C LYS A 233 19.66 -17.96 28.14
N TRP A 234 19.37 -17.66 26.87
CA TRP A 234 18.03 -17.33 26.41
C TRP A 234 17.66 -18.17 25.20
N ASN A 235 16.38 -18.49 25.08
CA ASN A 235 15.81 -18.97 23.82
C ASN A 235 15.61 -17.77 22.88
N SER A 236 16.73 -17.23 22.38
CA SER A 236 16.80 -15.96 21.63
C SER A 236 15.80 -15.91 20.48
N ASP A 237 15.60 -17.05 19.83
CA ASP A 237 14.78 -17.18 18.64
C ASP A 237 13.28 -17.02 18.96
N PHE A 238 12.79 -17.54 20.10
CA PHE A 238 11.41 -17.32 20.59
C PHE A 238 11.18 -15.88 21.06
N ILE A 239 12.18 -15.29 21.72
CA ILE A 239 12.09 -13.92 22.23
C ILE A 239 11.97 -12.92 21.09
N VAL A 240 12.68 -13.12 19.98
CA VAL A 240 12.61 -12.25 18.80
C VAL A 240 11.18 -12.17 18.24
N VAL A 241 10.50 -13.30 18.08
CA VAL A 241 9.10 -13.32 17.58
C VAL A 241 8.14 -12.67 18.57
N CYS A 242 8.31 -12.93 19.87
CA CYS A 242 7.49 -12.31 20.89
C CYS A 242 7.65 -10.78 20.88
N VAL A 243 8.88 -10.28 20.74
CA VAL A 243 9.16 -8.84 20.61
C VAL A 243 8.52 -8.26 19.35
N ASP A 244 8.58 -8.95 18.21
CA ASP A 244 7.91 -8.49 16.98
C ASP A 244 6.40 -8.32 17.17
N ILE A 245 5.73 -9.33 17.76
CA ILE A 245 4.29 -9.27 18.01
C ILE A 245 3.95 -8.13 18.98
N VAL A 246 4.73 -7.96 20.06
CA VAL A 246 4.51 -6.88 21.04
C VAL A 246 4.71 -5.51 20.40
N VAL A 247 5.75 -5.32 19.59
CA VAL A 247 5.97 -4.05 18.89
C VAL A 247 4.87 -3.80 17.87
N ALA A 248 4.38 -4.83 17.18
CA ALA A 248 3.23 -4.72 16.29
C ALA A 248 1.97 -4.20 17.01
N ILE A 249 1.69 -4.74 18.21
CA ILE A 249 0.59 -4.32 19.07
C ILE A 249 0.75 -2.85 19.47
N ILE A 250 1.95 -2.43 19.87
CA ILE A 250 2.20 -1.04 20.29
C ILE A 250 1.99 -0.08 19.11
N ILE A 251 2.58 -0.37 17.94
CA ILE A 251 2.46 0.49 16.76
C ILE A 251 1.02 0.58 16.29
N SER A 252 0.31 -0.56 16.19
CA SER A 252 -1.09 -0.58 15.76
C SER A 252 -2.04 0.09 16.76
N PHE A 253 -1.77 -0.02 18.07
CA PHE A 253 -2.53 0.68 19.11
C PHE A 253 -2.39 2.20 19.00
N VAL A 254 -1.15 2.68 18.88
CA VAL A 254 -0.89 4.12 18.71
C VAL A 254 -1.50 4.62 17.40
N ALA A 255 -1.38 3.85 16.31
CA ALA A 255 -2.02 4.19 15.04
C ALA A 255 -3.54 4.30 15.17
N ALA A 256 -4.21 3.34 15.84
CA ALA A 256 -5.65 3.37 16.06
C ALA A 256 -6.10 4.57 16.91
N ILE A 257 -5.36 4.90 17.98
CA ILE A 257 -5.64 6.09 18.81
C ILE A 257 -5.50 7.37 17.99
N VAL A 258 -4.36 7.56 17.32
CA VAL A 258 -4.08 8.78 16.56
C VAL A 258 -5.07 8.93 15.40
N TRP A 259 -5.44 7.83 14.73
CA TRP A 259 -6.45 7.83 13.67
C TRP A 259 -7.85 8.20 14.21
N THR A 260 -8.22 7.65 15.37
CA THR A 260 -9.49 7.97 16.04
C THR A 260 -9.54 9.44 16.42
N ILE A 261 -8.49 9.97 17.05
CA ILE A 261 -8.42 11.38 17.45
C ILE A 261 -8.44 12.28 16.20
N ALA A 262 -7.80 11.88 15.09
CA ALA A 262 -7.66 12.72 13.90
C ALA A 262 -8.99 13.05 13.23
N TYR A 263 -9.94 12.12 13.36
CA TYR A 263 -11.24 12.21 12.71
C TYR A 263 -12.41 12.42 13.69
N LEU A 264 -12.26 12.11 14.99
CA LEU A 264 -13.29 12.37 16.01
C LEU A 264 -13.14 13.72 16.71
N VAL A 265 -11.95 14.34 16.70
CA VAL A 265 -11.76 15.67 17.30
C VAL A 265 -12.18 16.78 16.33
N TYR A 266 -13.03 17.68 16.81
CA TYR A 266 -13.52 18.83 16.04
C TYR A 266 -12.50 19.99 16.06
N VAL A 267 -12.28 20.62 14.90
CA VAL A 267 -11.34 21.76 14.74
C VAL A 267 -11.73 22.96 15.61
N ASP A 268 -13.02 23.25 15.73
CA ASP A 268 -13.53 24.45 16.44
C ASP A 268 -14.30 24.11 17.74
N GLY A 269 -14.11 22.90 18.29
CA GLY A 269 -14.80 22.43 19.49
C GLY A 269 -16.18 21.79 19.25
N PRO A 270 -16.76 21.14 20.28
CA PRO A 270 -18.01 20.35 20.16
C PRO A 270 -19.25 21.18 19.83
N THR A 271 -19.22 22.50 20.07
CA THR A 271 -20.33 23.42 19.82
C THR A 271 -20.48 23.80 18.34
N ALA A 272 -19.46 23.64 17.51
CA ALA A 272 -19.50 24.00 16.10
C ALA A 272 -20.01 22.86 15.19
N GLY A 273 -19.96 21.60 15.64
CA GLY A 273 -20.45 20.42 14.89
C GLY A 273 -19.78 20.16 13.52
N ASN A 274 -18.77 20.96 13.14
CA ASN A 274 -18.26 20.99 11.78
C ASN A 274 -17.11 20.00 11.57
N LEU A 275 -17.33 19.00 10.70
CA LEU A 275 -16.36 17.97 10.28
C LEU A 275 -15.30 18.51 9.31
N LYS A 276 -14.57 19.57 9.69
CA LYS A 276 -13.60 20.29 8.83
C LYS A 276 -12.35 19.50 8.44
N HIS A 277 -12.16 18.29 9.00
CA HIS A 277 -11.10 17.36 8.60
C HIS A 277 -11.49 16.44 7.44
N ILE A 278 -12.74 16.49 6.97
CA ILE A 278 -13.25 15.63 5.90
C ILE A 278 -13.44 16.44 4.64
N PHE A 279 -12.64 16.13 3.63
CA PHE A 279 -12.78 16.71 2.30
C PHE A 279 -13.71 15.85 1.43
N THR A 280 -14.69 16.46 0.75
CA THR A 280 -15.60 15.76 -0.17
C THR A 280 -15.31 16.15 -1.62
N TYR A 281 -15.21 15.18 -2.52
CA TYR A 281 -14.82 15.44 -3.91
C TYR A 281 -15.93 15.06 -4.88
N LYS A 282 -16.08 15.86 -5.95
CA LYS A 282 -16.95 15.53 -7.07
C LYS A 282 -16.38 14.35 -7.88
N PHE A 283 -17.26 13.43 -8.23
CA PHE A 283 -16.93 12.36 -9.18
C PHE A 283 -17.14 12.88 -10.59
N SER A 284 -16.06 13.08 -11.35
CA SER A 284 -16.16 13.61 -12.71
C SER A 284 -16.18 12.51 -13.78
N ALA A 285 -15.74 11.29 -13.46
CA ALA A 285 -15.70 10.12 -14.36
C ALA A 285 -15.08 10.38 -15.76
N ASN A 286 -14.31 11.46 -15.93
CA ASN A 286 -13.75 11.88 -17.21
C ASN A 286 -12.25 11.55 -17.23
N PRO A 287 -11.82 10.49 -17.94
CA PRO A 287 -10.41 10.15 -18.04
C PRO A 287 -9.68 11.23 -18.84
N LYS A 288 -8.79 11.98 -18.19
CA LYS A 288 -7.88 12.92 -18.86
C LYS A 288 -6.64 12.19 -19.36
N ALA A 289 -6.12 12.56 -20.52
CA ALA A 289 -4.92 11.95 -21.10
C ALA A 289 -3.69 12.06 -20.19
N THR A 290 -3.61 13.12 -19.36
CA THR A 290 -2.54 13.32 -18.38
C THR A 290 -2.54 12.29 -17.25
N MET A 291 -3.61 11.50 -17.09
CA MET A 291 -3.71 10.44 -16.08
C MET A 291 -3.15 9.09 -16.56
N ILE A 292 -2.96 8.90 -17.86
CA ILE A 292 -2.60 7.59 -18.44
C ILE A 292 -1.22 7.14 -17.94
N SER A 293 -0.24 8.04 -17.95
CA SER A 293 1.12 7.76 -17.47
C SER A 293 1.13 7.32 -15.99
N PRO A 294 0.65 8.12 -15.01
CA PRO A 294 0.67 7.70 -13.61
C PRO A 294 -0.20 6.46 -13.34
N PHE A 295 -1.30 6.28 -14.08
CA PHE A 295 -2.10 5.05 -14.02
C PHE A 295 -1.28 3.82 -14.42
N LEU A 296 -0.55 3.89 -15.54
CA LEU A 296 0.33 2.79 -15.98
C LEU A 296 1.48 2.54 -15.01
N MET A 297 2.03 3.59 -14.39
CA MET A 297 3.06 3.45 -13.35
C MET A 297 2.54 2.63 -12.15
N ILE A 298 1.32 2.90 -11.68
CA ILE A 298 0.71 2.11 -10.58
C ILE A 298 0.46 0.66 -11.01
N VAL A 299 -0.13 0.44 -12.19
CA VAL A 299 -0.48 -0.92 -12.65
C VAL A 299 0.75 -1.77 -12.92
N VAL A 300 1.76 -1.24 -13.62
CA VAL A 300 3.02 -1.97 -13.91
C VAL A 300 3.92 -2.03 -12.68
N GLY A 301 3.91 -0.97 -11.87
CA GLY A 301 4.53 -0.92 -10.54
C GLY A 301 4.01 -2.07 -9.69
N MET A 302 2.76 -2.02 -9.28
CA MET A 302 2.19 -3.00 -8.35
C MET A 302 2.07 -4.40 -8.96
N GLY A 303 1.65 -4.52 -10.23
CA GLY A 303 1.32 -5.83 -10.82
C GLY A 303 2.52 -6.72 -11.12
N LEU A 304 3.57 -6.18 -11.74
CA LEU A 304 4.64 -7.01 -12.34
C LEU A 304 5.68 -7.50 -11.32
N VAL A 305 5.74 -6.91 -10.12
CA VAL A 305 6.81 -7.21 -9.15
C VAL A 305 6.81 -8.68 -8.74
N TYR A 306 5.65 -9.24 -8.38
CA TYR A 306 5.52 -10.62 -7.88
C TYR A 306 5.54 -11.69 -8.96
N ALA A 307 5.49 -11.30 -10.24
CA ALA A 307 5.76 -12.24 -11.34
C ALA A 307 7.23 -12.72 -11.34
N ILE A 308 8.15 -11.87 -10.86
CA ILE A 308 9.60 -12.06 -10.96
C ILE A 308 10.25 -12.19 -9.58
N TYR A 309 9.93 -11.29 -8.65
CA TYR A 309 10.52 -11.23 -7.31
C TYR A 309 9.49 -11.67 -6.26
N PRO A 310 9.81 -12.53 -5.28
CA PRO A 310 11.13 -13.15 -5.03
C PRO A 310 11.37 -14.44 -5.84
N GLY A 311 10.32 -14.96 -6.50
CA GLY A 311 10.31 -16.33 -7.04
C GLY A 311 11.41 -16.65 -8.05
N ILE A 312 11.55 -15.84 -9.09
CA ILE A 312 12.54 -16.02 -10.17
C ILE A 312 13.87 -15.38 -9.76
N ALA A 313 13.86 -14.12 -9.37
CA ALA A 313 15.05 -13.37 -8.96
C ALA A 313 14.87 -12.84 -7.52
N PRO A 314 15.83 -13.02 -6.60
CA PRO A 314 17.11 -13.72 -6.77
C PRO A 314 17.00 -15.26 -6.66
N GLY A 315 15.83 -15.79 -6.25
CA GLY A 315 15.64 -17.16 -5.77
C GLY A 315 16.12 -18.31 -6.67
N MET A 316 16.10 -18.14 -8.00
CA MET A 316 16.52 -19.17 -8.97
C MET A 316 17.84 -18.83 -9.69
N ILE A 317 18.29 -17.57 -9.62
CA ILE A 317 19.42 -17.06 -10.42
C ILE A 317 20.70 -16.96 -9.59
N VAL A 318 20.56 -16.74 -8.28
CA VAL A 318 21.66 -16.45 -7.35
C VAL A 318 21.74 -17.54 -6.27
N PRO A 319 22.95 -17.92 -5.81
CA PRO A 319 23.11 -18.84 -4.69
C PRO A 319 22.44 -18.34 -3.40
N PHE A 320 21.94 -19.26 -2.58
CA PHE A 320 21.13 -18.99 -1.39
C PHE A 320 21.76 -17.98 -0.41
N TYR A 321 23.06 -18.08 -0.13
CA TYR A 321 23.76 -17.18 0.82
C TYR A 321 23.82 -15.70 0.38
N LEU A 322 23.54 -15.40 -0.90
CA LEU A 322 23.42 -14.03 -1.37
C LEU A 322 21.99 -13.51 -1.27
N ILE A 323 20.97 -14.37 -1.29
CA ILE A 323 19.56 -13.99 -1.24
C ILE A 323 19.30 -13.15 0.01
N ASP A 324 19.71 -13.64 1.18
CA ASP A 324 19.53 -12.93 2.45
C ASP A 324 20.17 -11.53 2.43
N LYS A 325 21.34 -11.38 1.80
CA LYS A 325 22.02 -10.08 1.68
C LYS A 325 21.28 -9.12 0.76
N ILE A 326 20.74 -9.63 -0.35
CA ILE A 326 19.96 -8.84 -1.31
C ILE A 326 18.69 -8.36 -0.65
N GLU A 327 17.98 -9.25 0.04
CA GLU A 327 16.77 -8.90 0.79
C GLU A 327 17.09 -7.80 1.81
N MET A 328 18.12 -7.94 2.64
CA MET A 328 18.50 -6.91 3.62
C MET A 328 18.79 -5.54 3.00
N VAL A 329 19.45 -5.50 1.83
CA VAL A 329 19.69 -4.24 1.10
C VAL A 329 18.38 -3.65 0.59
N LEU A 330 17.49 -4.47 0.03
CA LEU A 330 16.18 -4.04 -0.46
C LEU A 330 15.33 -3.44 0.66
N LEU A 331 15.27 -4.10 1.83
CA LEU A 331 14.48 -3.61 2.98
C LEU A 331 14.91 -2.22 3.49
N ILE A 332 16.16 -1.83 3.25
CA ILE A 332 16.66 -0.49 3.56
C ILE A 332 16.45 0.46 2.38
N ALA A 333 16.65 0.01 1.15
CA ALA A 333 16.56 0.84 -0.04
C ALA A 333 15.13 1.29 -0.38
N THR A 334 14.11 0.51 0.01
CA THR A 334 12.69 0.80 -0.27
C THR A 334 12.17 2.09 0.33
N ILE A 335 12.77 2.56 1.43
CA ILE A 335 12.31 3.78 2.09
C ILE A 335 12.58 5.04 1.27
N PHE A 336 13.64 5.05 0.45
CA PHE A 336 14.12 6.27 -0.18
C PHE A 336 13.14 6.88 -1.19
N PRO A 337 12.60 6.14 -2.18
CA PRO A 337 11.73 6.76 -3.17
C PRO A 337 10.46 7.38 -2.57
N PRO A 338 9.68 6.68 -1.72
CA PRO A 338 8.50 7.27 -1.08
C PRO A 338 8.81 8.46 -0.17
N VAL A 339 9.89 8.39 0.63
CA VAL A 339 10.27 9.49 1.52
C VAL A 339 10.76 10.71 0.75
N ILE A 340 11.50 10.52 -0.35
CA ILE A 340 11.90 11.62 -1.25
C ILE A 340 10.65 12.30 -1.81
N VAL A 341 9.66 11.55 -2.28
CA VAL A 341 8.42 12.14 -2.82
C VAL A 341 7.62 12.87 -1.73
N ALA A 342 7.50 12.29 -0.54
CA ALA A 342 6.86 12.96 0.60
C ALA A 342 7.62 14.24 1.00
N ALA A 343 8.95 14.24 0.93
CA ALA A 343 9.79 15.41 1.21
C ALA A 343 9.69 16.49 0.12
N LEU A 344 9.67 16.10 -1.17
CA LEU A 344 9.44 17.00 -2.31
C LEU A 344 8.10 17.70 -2.17
N ARG A 345 7.07 16.97 -1.76
CA ARG A 345 5.77 17.56 -1.46
C ARG A 345 5.81 18.57 -0.31
N LYS A 346 6.52 18.24 0.78
CA LYS A 346 6.64 19.15 1.94
C LYS A 346 7.44 20.42 1.60
N THR A 347 8.51 20.28 0.83
CA THR A 347 9.42 21.38 0.47
C THR A 347 8.86 22.29 -0.62
N ALA A 348 8.06 21.74 -1.55
CA ALA A 348 7.30 22.48 -2.56
C ALA A 348 6.42 23.60 -1.98
N LYS A 349 5.97 23.46 -0.73
CA LYS A 349 5.15 24.47 -0.05
C LYS A 349 5.90 25.75 0.34
N THR A 350 7.23 25.78 0.25
CA THR A 350 7.99 27.03 0.49
C THR A 350 7.64 28.13 -0.53
N ALA A 351 6.96 27.76 -1.64
CA ALA A 351 6.39 28.68 -2.62
C ALA A 351 4.86 28.93 -2.48
N GLY A 352 4.17 28.37 -1.47
CA GLY A 352 2.75 28.70 -1.20
C GLY A 352 1.69 27.97 -2.05
N HIS A 353 2.06 26.96 -2.85
CA HIS A 353 1.14 26.32 -3.82
C HIS A 353 1.08 24.79 -3.69
N TRP A 354 -0.13 24.23 -3.81
CA TRP A 354 -0.40 22.79 -3.63
C TRP A 354 0.09 21.91 -4.79
N SER A 355 0.17 22.48 -5.99
CA SER A 355 0.59 21.82 -7.23
C SER A 355 1.85 22.52 -7.76
N HIS A 356 2.96 22.42 -7.02
CA HIS A 356 4.23 22.97 -7.51
C HIS A 356 4.89 21.97 -8.47
N TYR A 357 5.47 22.42 -9.58
CA TYR A 357 6.13 21.59 -10.60
C TYR A 357 7.15 20.58 -10.02
N GLN A 358 7.80 20.89 -8.89
CA GLN A 358 8.75 19.99 -8.21
C GLN A 358 8.11 18.82 -7.46
N SER A 359 6.80 18.82 -7.27
CA SER A 359 6.04 17.73 -6.65
C SER A 359 5.36 16.90 -7.75
N PRO A 360 5.35 15.56 -7.64
CA PRO A 360 4.64 14.72 -8.60
C PRO A 360 3.13 14.94 -8.59
N MET A 361 2.56 15.62 -7.58
CA MET A 361 1.15 16.01 -7.54
C MET A 361 0.80 17.20 -8.46
N CYS A 362 1.77 17.73 -9.20
CA CYS A 362 1.50 18.76 -10.20
C CYS A 362 0.78 18.19 -11.43
N LYS A 363 0.39 19.06 -12.36
CA LYS A 363 -0.16 18.64 -13.64
C LYS A 363 0.97 18.23 -14.57
N TRP A 364 0.92 17.00 -15.09
CA TRP A 364 1.97 16.44 -15.94
C TRP A 364 1.77 16.88 -17.39
N GLY A 365 2.03 18.16 -17.65
CA GLY A 365 1.89 18.76 -18.97
C GLY A 365 2.04 20.27 -18.92
N ALA A 366 1.42 20.91 -19.92
CA ALA A 366 1.34 22.36 -19.97
C ALA A 366 0.66 22.92 -18.72
N ASP A 367 1.21 24.01 -18.20
CA ASP A 367 0.58 24.76 -17.12
C ASP A 367 -0.77 25.33 -17.61
N GLU A 368 -1.83 25.17 -16.82
CA GLU A 368 -3.16 25.70 -17.13
C GLU A 368 -3.61 26.68 -16.05
N GLU A 369 -4.62 27.49 -16.37
CA GLU A 369 -5.28 28.36 -15.39
C GLU A 369 -6.16 27.50 -14.47
N ASP A 370 -5.90 27.57 -13.16
CA ASP A 370 -6.74 27.03 -12.10
C ASP A 370 -7.92 27.99 -11.83
N LYS A 371 -8.95 27.51 -11.13
CA LYS A 371 -10.21 28.23 -10.81
C LYS A 371 -10.01 29.56 -10.09
N GLU A 372 -8.85 29.79 -9.49
CA GLU A 372 -8.48 31.05 -8.80
C GLU A 372 -7.74 32.05 -9.70
N SER A 373 -7.77 31.85 -11.03
CA SER A 373 -6.95 32.61 -11.99
C SER A 373 -5.47 32.61 -11.59
N LYS A 374 -4.96 31.42 -11.28
CA LYS A 374 -3.56 31.15 -10.99
C LYS A 374 -3.09 30.00 -11.86
N TRP A 375 -1.82 29.98 -12.20
CA TRP A 375 -1.21 28.85 -12.89
C TRP A 375 -1.22 27.58 -12.01
N THR A 376 -1.69 26.46 -12.54
CA THR A 376 -1.79 25.18 -11.81
C THR A 376 -0.46 24.65 -11.28
N ASN A 377 0.65 24.80 -12.01
CA ASN A 377 1.96 24.20 -11.69
C ASN A 377 2.90 25.15 -10.95
N THR A 378 2.68 26.46 -11.07
CA THR A 378 3.53 27.48 -10.43
C THR A 378 2.79 28.26 -9.36
N GLY A 379 1.45 28.33 -9.45
CA GLY A 379 0.59 29.10 -8.57
C GLY A 379 0.68 30.62 -8.70
N ASN A 380 1.49 31.10 -9.64
CA ASN A 380 1.56 32.52 -10.00
C ASN A 380 0.21 33.01 -10.51
N ASN A 381 -0.13 34.28 -10.26
CA ASN A 381 -1.36 34.87 -10.79
C ASN A 381 -1.37 34.83 -12.32
N TYR A 382 -2.48 34.38 -12.88
CA TYR A 382 -2.75 34.37 -14.30
C TYR A 382 -3.18 35.78 -14.72
N ASN A 383 -2.21 36.58 -15.19
CA ASN A 383 -2.48 37.93 -15.71
C ASN A 383 -2.56 37.86 -17.23
N GLY A 384 -3.73 38.15 -17.81
CA GLY A 384 -4.11 38.12 -19.23
C GLY A 384 -3.25 38.90 -20.27
N GLY A 385 -1.97 39.20 -20.01
CA GLY A 385 -1.13 40.09 -20.84
C GLY A 385 0.10 39.44 -21.49
N ALA A 386 0.88 40.23 -22.25
CA ALA A 386 2.00 39.79 -23.11
C ALA A 386 3.15 39.01 -22.41
N ASN A 387 3.16 38.93 -21.07
CA ASN A 387 4.13 38.17 -20.29
C ASN A 387 3.62 36.77 -19.85
N HIS A 388 2.53 36.28 -20.46
CA HIS A 388 1.88 34.99 -20.18
C HIS A 388 2.83 33.80 -20.05
N ALA A 389 3.83 33.68 -20.93
CA ALA A 389 4.74 32.55 -20.96
C ALA A 389 5.90 32.65 -19.94
N ALA A 390 6.12 33.80 -19.31
CA ALA A 390 7.29 34.00 -18.45
C ALA A 390 7.12 33.41 -17.04
N ASN A 391 5.88 33.20 -16.59
CA ASN A 391 5.56 32.75 -15.23
C ASN A 391 4.91 31.36 -15.16
N ALA A 392 4.52 30.78 -16.30
CA ALA A 392 4.05 29.41 -16.41
C ALA A 392 5.25 28.45 -16.44
N GLN A 393 5.15 27.33 -15.73
CA GLN A 393 6.15 26.25 -15.85
C GLN A 393 5.47 24.93 -16.11
N ASP A 394 5.81 24.36 -17.25
CA ASP A 394 5.34 23.05 -17.64
C ASP A 394 6.09 21.96 -16.86
N ALA A 395 5.36 20.91 -16.47
CA ALA A 395 5.93 19.79 -15.72
C ALA A 395 5.97 18.50 -16.55
N TYR A 396 6.27 18.61 -17.85
CA TYR A 396 6.45 17.45 -18.74
C TYR A 396 7.60 16.52 -18.30
N PHE A 397 8.53 17.00 -17.47
CA PHE A 397 9.67 16.20 -17.00
C PHE A 397 9.24 14.95 -16.21
N TRP A 398 8.06 14.94 -15.59
CA TRP A 398 7.57 13.75 -14.87
C TRP A 398 7.31 12.56 -15.80
N HIS A 399 6.94 12.81 -17.07
CA HIS A 399 6.83 11.74 -18.08
C HIS A 399 8.18 11.09 -18.41
N ALA A 400 9.32 11.71 -18.07
CA ALA A 400 10.63 11.06 -18.22
C ALA A 400 10.74 9.78 -17.37
N PHE A 401 9.98 9.69 -16.27
CA PHE A 401 9.94 8.49 -15.43
C PHE A 401 9.15 7.33 -16.04
N ASP A 402 8.41 7.54 -17.14
CA ASP A 402 7.80 6.45 -17.92
C ASP A 402 8.85 5.47 -18.47
N ILE A 403 10.10 5.93 -18.64
CA ILE A 403 11.22 5.05 -19.01
C ILE A 403 11.41 3.91 -18.00
N LEU A 404 11.05 4.10 -16.73
CA LEU A 404 11.13 3.07 -15.69
C LEU A 404 10.12 1.94 -15.93
N ILE A 405 8.98 2.23 -16.55
CA ILE A 405 8.00 1.22 -16.97
C ILE A 405 8.65 0.29 -18.00
N VAL A 406 9.22 0.88 -19.05
CA VAL A 406 9.88 0.15 -20.14
C VAL A 406 11.06 -0.65 -19.59
N LEU A 407 11.87 -0.04 -18.73
CA LEU A 407 13.00 -0.70 -18.07
C LEU A 407 12.53 -1.90 -17.24
N LYS A 408 11.47 -1.75 -16.43
CA LYS A 408 10.95 -2.83 -15.59
C LYS A 408 10.42 -4.00 -16.42
N ILE A 409 9.65 -3.74 -17.47
CA ILE A 409 9.14 -4.77 -18.38
C ILE A 409 10.30 -5.47 -19.10
N THR A 410 11.29 -4.71 -19.57
CA THR A 410 12.47 -5.26 -20.25
C THR A 410 13.26 -6.18 -19.32
N LEU A 411 13.48 -5.77 -18.07
CA LEU A 411 14.13 -6.60 -17.05
C LEU A 411 13.36 -7.89 -16.77
N ALA A 412 12.02 -7.81 -16.68
CA ALA A 412 11.18 -9.00 -16.50
C ALA A 412 11.35 -10.01 -17.64
N VAL A 413 11.35 -9.53 -18.89
CA VAL A 413 11.59 -10.36 -20.08
C VAL A 413 12.99 -10.96 -20.05
N ILE A 414 14.02 -10.18 -19.68
CA ILE A 414 15.40 -10.66 -19.55
C ILE A 414 15.51 -11.78 -18.51
N PHE A 415 14.87 -11.62 -17.34
CA PHE A 415 14.89 -12.65 -16.30
C PHE A 415 14.21 -13.94 -16.76
N ILE A 416 13.02 -13.85 -17.36
CA ILE A 416 12.31 -15.02 -17.91
C ILE A 416 13.15 -15.67 -19.02
N TYR A 417 13.73 -14.88 -19.92
CA TYR A 417 14.58 -15.39 -21.00
C TYR A 417 15.82 -16.12 -20.46
N SER A 418 16.48 -15.56 -19.44
CA SER A 418 17.67 -16.14 -18.82
C SER A 418 17.42 -17.50 -18.17
N LEU A 419 16.20 -17.75 -17.68
CA LEU A 419 15.82 -19.05 -17.13
C LEU A 419 15.66 -20.14 -18.19
N HIS A 420 15.16 -19.79 -19.38
CA HIS A 420 14.86 -20.76 -20.44
C HIS A 420 16.05 -21.08 -21.33
N TYR A 421 16.89 -20.08 -21.65
CA TYR A 421 18.04 -20.26 -22.53
C TYR A 421 19.34 -20.11 -21.77
N ARG A 422 19.64 -21.13 -20.95
CA ARG A 422 20.79 -21.10 -20.03
C ARG A 422 22.13 -20.92 -20.76
N ASP A 423 22.23 -21.42 -21.99
CA ASP A 423 23.44 -21.40 -22.82
C ASP A 423 23.66 -20.09 -23.60
N SER A 424 22.65 -19.23 -23.68
CA SER A 424 22.78 -17.93 -24.34
C SER A 424 23.86 -17.06 -23.69
N SER A 425 24.54 -16.22 -24.47
CA SER A 425 25.57 -15.30 -23.94
C SER A 425 25.00 -14.36 -22.87
N LEU A 426 23.75 -13.93 -23.04
CA LEU A 426 23.02 -13.11 -22.08
C LEU A 426 22.74 -13.84 -20.77
N SER A 427 22.25 -15.10 -20.83
CA SER A 427 22.03 -15.91 -19.63
C SER A 427 23.33 -16.20 -18.89
N ARG A 428 24.42 -16.56 -19.59
CA ARG A 428 25.73 -16.82 -18.97
C ARG A 428 26.31 -15.60 -18.24
N ALA A 429 25.92 -14.39 -18.64
CA ALA A 429 26.32 -13.15 -17.97
C ALA A 429 25.49 -12.85 -16.71
N ILE A 430 24.30 -13.44 -16.57
CA ILE A 430 23.35 -13.15 -15.49
C ILE A 430 23.29 -14.32 -14.50
N VAL A 431 23.02 -15.52 -14.98
CA VAL A 431 22.87 -16.75 -14.18
C VAL A 431 24.23 -17.17 -13.62
N ASN A 432 24.27 -17.49 -12.33
CA ASN A 432 25.49 -17.85 -11.58
C ASN A 432 26.54 -16.72 -11.48
N GLN A 433 26.24 -15.49 -11.95
CA GLN A 433 27.07 -14.30 -11.71
C GLN A 433 26.49 -13.44 -10.58
N PRO A 434 27.02 -13.54 -9.35
CA PRO A 434 26.42 -12.92 -8.17
C PRO A 434 26.32 -11.40 -8.28
N LYS A 435 27.31 -10.72 -8.88
CA LYS A 435 27.33 -9.25 -9.00
C LYS A 435 26.25 -8.72 -9.96
N MET A 436 26.18 -9.27 -11.17
CA MET A 436 25.26 -8.78 -12.20
C MET A 436 23.80 -9.11 -11.85
N SER A 437 23.53 -10.34 -11.42
CA SER A 437 22.17 -10.71 -11.02
C SER A 437 21.67 -9.89 -9.84
N THR A 438 22.52 -9.65 -8.82
CA THR A 438 22.14 -8.80 -7.68
C THR A 438 21.82 -7.38 -8.13
N ALA A 439 22.67 -6.79 -8.97
CA ALA A 439 22.44 -5.44 -9.47
C ALA A 439 21.13 -5.33 -10.26
N LEU A 440 20.86 -6.28 -11.16
CA LEU A 440 19.62 -6.31 -11.94
C LEU A 440 18.38 -6.49 -11.05
N THR A 441 18.44 -7.35 -10.04
CA THR A 441 17.33 -7.56 -9.09
C THR A 441 17.06 -6.30 -8.27
N ILE A 442 18.11 -5.63 -7.79
CA ILE A 442 17.98 -4.36 -7.07
C ILE A 442 17.36 -3.30 -7.99
N VAL A 443 17.86 -3.14 -9.21
CA VAL A 443 17.29 -2.17 -10.18
C VAL A 443 15.82 -2.48 -10.47
N PHE A 444 15.47 -3.74 -10.68
CA PHE A 444 14.09 -4.15 -10.93
C PHE A 444 13.15 -3.77 -9.77
N TYR A 445 13.58 -4.03 -8.54
CA TYR A 445 12.81 -3.71 -7.34
C TYR A 445 12.76 -2.20 -7.08
N MET A 446 13.86 -1.47 -7.29
CA MET A 446 13.87 -0.01 -7.17
C MET A 446 12.98 0.66 -8.22
N CYS A 447 12.92 0.13 -9.44
CA CYS A 447 11.95 0.58 -10.44
C CYS A 447 10.51 0.39 -9.94
N HIS A 448 10.18 -0.74 -9.31
CA HIS A 448 8.87 -0.95 -8.70
C HIS A 448 8.52 0.14 -7.69
N GLU A 449 9.42 0.41 -6.73
CA GLU A 449 9.20 1.42 -5.69
C GLU A 449 9.09 2.83 -6.25
N CYS A 450 9.96 3.22 -7.18
CA CYS A 450 9.89 4.53 -7.84
C CYS A 450 8.58 4.71 -8.61
N LEU A 451 8.10 3.67 -9.29
CA LEU A 451 6.84 3.72 -10.03
C LEU A 451 5.63 3.91 -9.10
N LEU A 452 5.61 3.28 -7.92
CA LEU A 452 4.53 3.47 -6.95
C LEU A 452 4.63 4.82 -6.24
N ALA A 453 5.84 5.21 -5.82
CA ALA A 453 6.09 6.49 -5.17
C ALA A 453 5.72 7.69 -6.05
N LEU A 454 5.87 7.58 -7.38
CA LEU A 454 5.49 8.63 -8.33
C LEU A 454 4.08 8.45 -8.88
N GLY A 455 3.63 7.22 -9.12
CA GLY A 455 2.35 6.93 -9.75
C GLY A 455 1.16 7.33 -8.89
N PHE A 456 1.16 6.98 -7.60
CA PHE A 456 0.07 7.36 -6.69
C PHE A 456 -0.07 8.89 -6.56
N PRO A 457 1.00 9.65 -6.24
CA PRO A 457 0.91 11.11 -6.18
C PRO A 457 0.75 11.75 -7.57
N GLY A 458 1.21 11.13 -8.65
CA GLY A 458 1.00 11.61 -10.02
C GLY A 458 -0.45 11.51 -10.47
N LEU A 459 -1.15 10.47 -10.01
CA LEU A 459 -2.59 10.33 -10.22
C LEU A 459 -3.39 11.29 -9.32
N VAL A 460 -2.87 11.52 -8.12
CA VAL A 460 -3.46 12.39 -7.10
C VAL A 460 -2.87 13.80 -7.16
N GLY A 461 -3.51 14.73 -7.87
CA GLY A 461 -2.95 16.07 -8.03
C GLY A 461 -3.73 16.93 -9.01
N ALA A 462 -3.07 17.94 -9.59
CA ALA A 462 -3.66 18.80 -10.63
C ALA A 462 -3.95 18.06 -11.96
N ASN A 463 -3.57 16.79 -12.08
CA ASN A 463 -4.08 15.90 -13.12
C ASN A 463 -5.58 15.56 -12.94
N GLY A 464 -6.17 15.84 -11.78
CA GLY A 464 -7.60 15.67 -11.50
C GLY A 464 -8.05 14.22 -11.33
N GLY A 465 -7.12 13.29 -11.05
CA GLY A 465 -7.38 11.84 -10.96
C GLY A 465 -7.54 11.31 -9.54
N GLY A 466 -7.60 12.20 -8.53
CA GLY A 466 -7.77 11.81 -7.13
C GLY A 466 -9.06 11.02 -6.87
N ASP A 467 -10.10 11.24 -7.68
CA ASP A 467 -11.35 10.47 -7.65
C ASP A 467 -11.24 9.07 -8.25
N MET A 468 -10.15 8.75 -8.96
CA MET A 468 -9.94 7.46 -9.59
C MET A 468 -8.81 6.64 -8.96
N VAL A 469 -8.16 7.11 -7.87
CA VAL A 469 -6.93 6.51 -7.34
C VAL A 469 -7.07 5.03 -6.95
N LEU A 470 -8.25 4.62 -6.48
CA LEU A 470 -8.52 3.24 -6.05
C LEU A 470 -8.70 2.25 -7.20
N ILE A 471 -9.08 2.73 -8.39
CA ILE A 471 -9.26 1.87 -9.58
C ILE A 471 -7.92 1.23 -10.01
N PRO A 472 -6.85 1.99 -10.32
CA PRO A 472 -5.55 1.39 -10.63
C PRO A 472 -4.94 0.65 -9.44
N GLN A 473 -5.24 1.05 -8.20
CA GLN A 473 -4.82 0.29 -7.02
C GLN A 473 -5.42 -1.11 -7.01
N TYR A 474 -6.73 -1.24 -7.23
CA TYR A 474 -7.39 -2.54 -7.27
C TYR A 474 -6.94 -3.38 -8.47
N ILE A 475 -6.82 -2.77 -9.66
CA ILE A 475 -6.29 -3.45 -10.85
C ILE A 475 -4.86 -3.93 -10.60
N GLY A 476 -4.01 -3.06 -10.03
CA GLY A 476 -2.65 -3.39 -9.64
C GLY A 476 -2.59 -4.54 -8.64
N ALA A 477 -3.45 -4.53 -7.63
CA ALA A 477 -3.53 -5.58 -6.61
C ALA A 477 -4.00 -6.92 -7.18
N LEU A 478 -4.97 -6.91 -8.10
CA LEU A 478 -5.38 -8.12 -8.83
C LEU A 478 -4.21 -8.69 -9.63
N PHE A 479 -3.52 -7.87 -10.42
CA PHE A 479 -2.36 -8.33 -11.17
C PHE A 479 -1.26 -8.87 -10.27
N MET A 480 -0.98 -8.16 -9.17
CA MET A 480 0.04 -8.55 -8.19
C MET A 480 -0.22 -9.96 -7.66
N ILE A 481 -1.45 -10.25 -7.24
CA ILE A 481 -1.79 -11.53 -6.60
C ILE A 481 -1.91 -12.66 -7.64
N PHE A 482 -2.56 -12.41 -8.78
CA PHE A 482 -2.64 -13.44 -9.83
C PHE A 482 -1.28 -13.79 -10.41
N LEU A 483 -0.40 -12.79 -10.61
CA LEU A 483 0.95 -13.02 -11.10
C LEU A 483 1.85 -13.67 -10.04
N ALA A 484 1.62 -13.40 -8.74
CA ALA A 484 2.30 -14.12 -7.65
C ALA A 484 2.02 -15.63 -7.72
N PHE A 485 0.74 -16.03 -7.69
CA PHE A 485 0.35 -17.45 -7.81
C PHE A 485 0.83 -18.08 -9.12
N TYR A 486 0.75 -17.32 -10.22
CA TYR A 486 1.24 -17.78 -11.52
C TYR A 486 2.75 -18.03 -11.52
N SER A 487 3.54 -17.14 -10.90
CA SER A 487 4.99 -17.31 -10.78
C SER A 487 5.36 -18.56 -9.98
N GLU A 488 4.60 -18.89 -8.94
CA GLU A 488 4.81 -20.10 -8.14
C GLU A 488 4.53 -21.37 -8.94
N GLY A 489 3.38 -21.42 -9.63
CA GLY A 489 3.04 -22.54 -10.51
C GLY A 489 4.09 -22.72 -11.61
N TYR A 490 4.60 -21.61 -12.15
CA TYR A 490 5.66 -21.59 -13.14
C TYR A 490 6.99 -22.16 -12.61
N ILE A 491 7.39 -21.80 -11.39
CA ILE A 491 8.63 -22.32 -10.78
C ILE A 491 8.51 -23.81 -10.44
N ILE A 492 7.34 -24.27 -10.00
CA ILE A 492 7.10 -25.70 -9.70
C ILE A 492 7.22 -26.53 -10.98
N GLU A 493 6.60 -26.08 -12.07
CA GLU A 493 6.72 -26.72 -13.39
C GLU A 493 8.16 -26.67 -13.93
N TYR A 494 8.89 -25.59 -13.65
CA TYR A 494 10.29 -25.47 -14.02
C TYR A 494 11.16 -26.50 -13.28
N LYS A 495 10.91 -26.73 -12.00
CA LYS A 495 11.70 -27.66 -11.16
C LYS A 495 11.34 -29.13 -11.35
N SER A 496 10.16 -29.45 -11.86
CA SER A 496 9.70 -30.83 -12.06
C SER A 496 10.39 -31.53 -13.25
N HIS A 497 11.02 -30.77 -14.14
CA HIS A 497 11.68 -31.28 -15.34
C HIS A 497 13.20 -31.37 -15.16
N ASP A 498 13.79 -32.47 -15.64
CA ASP A 498 15.22 -32.72 -15.55
C ASP A 498 16.00 -31.75 -16.46
N PRO A 499 17.02 -31.01 -15.96
CA PRO A 499 17.79 -30.06 -16.77
C PRO A 499 18.46 -30.63 -18.02
N ALA A 500 18.60 -31.96 -18.12
CA ALA A 500 19.23 -32.64 -19.24
C ALA A 500 18.28 -33.02 -20.40
N HIS A 501 16.96 -33.11 -20.15
CA HIS A 501 15.96 -33.46 -21.18
C HIS A 501 14.76 -32.53 -21.08
N TRP A 502 14.83 -31.39 -21.78
CA TRP A 502 13.77 -30.40 -21.74
C TRP A 502 12.61 -30.79 -22.67
N PRO A 503 11.35 -30.76 -22.22
CA PRO A 503 10.19 -31.02 -23.09
C PRO A 503 10.00 -29.94 -24.17
N THR A 504 10.68 -28.80 -24.02
CA THR A 504 10.66 -27.67 -24.96
C THR A 504 11.90 -27.64 -25.87
N ASP A 505 12.73 -28.68 -25.85
CA ASP A 505 13.96 -28.71 -26.64
C ASP A 505 13.63 -28.74 -28.14
N GLY A 506 14.23 -27.84 -28.92
CA GLY A 506 13.91 -27.65 -30.34
C GLY A 506 12.63 -26.81 -30.65
N MET A 507 11.91 -26.30 -29.65
CA MET A 507 10.78 -25.38 -29.88
C MET A 507 11.24 -23.91 -30.00
N THR A 508 10.52 -23.10 -30.77
CA THR A 508 10.74 -21.64 -30.80
C THR A 508 10.44 -21.03 -29.44
N TRP A 509 11.10 -19.92 -29.09
CA TRP A 509 10.95 -19.26 -27.77
C TRP A 509 9.50 -19.01 -27.38
N TRP A 510 8.68 -18.52 -28.32
CA TRP A 510 7.27 -18.23 -28.06
C TRP A 510 6.46 -19.51 -27.80
N ASN A 511 6.74 -20.60 -28.53
CA ASN A 511 6.07 -21.87 -28.34
C ASN A 511 6.49 -22.55 -27.03
N ALA A 512 7.78 -22.45 -26.67
CA ALA A 512 8.30 -22.94 -25.39
C ALA A 512 7.72 -22.17 -24.21
N PHE A 513 7.64 -20.83 -24.32
CA PHE A 513 7.01 -19.99 -23.31
C PHE A 513 5.52 -20.31 -23.18
N SER A 514 4.76 -20.32 -24.28
CA SER A 514 3.33 -20.62 -24.29
C SER A 514 3.00 -22.02 -23.74
N TYR A 515 3.80 -23.04 -24.10
CA TYR A 515 3.65 -24.40 -23.54
C TYR A 515 3.79 -24.40 -22.02
N ARG A 516 4.84 -23.76 -21.50
CA ARG A 516 5.05 -23.66 -20.04
C ARG A 516 4.01 -22.79 -19.39
N CYS A 517 3.57 -21.70 -20.01
CA CYS A 517 2.47 -20.88 -19.51
C CYS A 517 1.19 -21.70 -19.35
N LYS A 518 0.88 -22.56 -20.33
CA LYS A 518 -0.30 -23.42 -20.31
C LYS A 518 -0.25 -24.45 -19.18
N ASN A 519 0.88 -25.15 -19.01
CA ASN A 519 1.04 -26.11 -17.92
C ASN A 519 1.06 -25.41 -16.54
N SER A 520 1.69 -24.24 -16.46
CA SER A 520 1.74 -23.43 -15.24
C SER A 520 0.35 -22.98 -14.80
N ILE A 521 -0.56 -22.66 -15.73
CA ILE A 521 -1.96 -22.32 -15.41
C ILE A 521 -2.67 -23.51 -14.73
N GLU A 522 -2.45 -24.74 -15.20
CA GLU A 522 -3.08 -25.91 -14.60
C GLU A 522 -2.62 -26.13 -13.15
N ILE A 523 -1.32 -25.98 -12.90
CA ILE A 523 -0.73 -26.08 -11.55
C ILE A 523 -1.19 -24.91 -10.68
N THR A 524 -1.22 -23.70 -11.23
CA THR A 524 -1.72 -22.48 -10.55
C THR A 524 -3.17 -22.66 -10.12
N ASN A 525 -4.02 -23.21 -10.99
CA ASN A 525 -5.42 -23.50 -10.67
C ASN A 525 -5.54 -24.55 -9.56
N LYS A 526 -4.66 -25.55 -9.52
CA LYS A 526 -4.60 -26.52 -8.41
C LYS A 526 -4.17 -25.86 -7.10
N ILE A 527 -3.19 -24.96 -7.13
CA ILE A 527 -2.73 -24.20 -5.95
C ILE A 527 -3.85 -23.29 -5.45
N PHE A 528 -4.47 -22.55 -6.36
CA PHE A 528 -5.58 -21.64 -6.05
C PHE A 528 -6.77 -22.41 -5.46
N LYS A 529 -7.17 -23.52 -6.10
CA LYS A 529 -8.24 -24.39 -5.61
C LYS A 529 -7.89 -25.04 -4.27
N SER A 530 -6.66 -25.53 -4.09
CA SER A 530 -6.21 -26.06 -2.81
C SER A 530 -6.19 -24.97 -1.72
N GLY A 531 -5.90 -23.72 -2.10
CA GLY A 531 -6.11 -22.55 -1.25
C GLY A 531 -7.53 -22.57 -0.67
N PHE A 532 -8.55 -22.67 -1.53
CA PHE A 532 -9.99 -22.70 -1.18
C PHE A 532 -10.52 -24.03 -0.59
N ASP A 533 -9.96 -25.19 -0.93
CA ASP A 533 -10.46 -26.50 -0.48
C ASP A 533 -9.91 -26.90 0.91
N ASN A 534 -8.73 -26.40 1.27
CA ASN A 534 -8.11 -26.62 2.58
C ASN A 534 -8.92 -26.04 3.76
N TYR A 535 -9.98 -25.26 3.48
CA TYR A 535 -10.91 -24.71 4.47
C TYR A 535 -11.93 -25.74 5.00
N SER A 536 -12.06 -26.93 4.41
CA SER A 536 -13.12 -27.92 4.77
C SER A 536 -12.71 -29.01 5.79
N GLY A 537 -11.60 -28.85 6.52
CA GLY A 537 -11.36 -29.65 7.73
C GLY A 537 -10.37 -30.81 7.64
N ASN A 538 -9.39 -30.77 6.74
CA ASN A 538 -8.28 -31.74 6.72
C ASN A 538 -6.92 -31.07 6.47
N PHE A 539 -6.52 -30.16 7.36
CA PHE A 539 -5.21 -29.53 7.35
C PHE A 539 -4.06 -30.54 7.60
N VAL A 540 -4.35 -31.64 8.30
CA VAL A 540 -3.37 -32.68 8.69
C VAL A 540 -3.09 -33.72 7.60
N LYS A 541 -3.94 -33.84 6.57
CA LYS A 541 -3.77 -34.88 5.52
C LYS A 541 -2.89 -34.47 4.34
N ILE A 542 -2.44 -33.21 4.30
CA ILE A 542 -1.79 -32.61 3.12
C ILE A 542 -0.37 -32.10 3.46
N ILE A 543 -0.01 -32.14 4.74
CA ILE A 543 1.38 -32.12 5.21
C ILE A 543 1.85 -33.56 5.24
#